data_AF-A0A2E2L3P7-F1
#
_entry.id   AF-A0A2E2L3P7-F1
#
_cell.length_a   1.000
_cell.length_b   1.000
_cell.length_c   1.000
_cell.angle_alpha   90.00
_cell.angle_beta   90.00
_cell.angle_gamma   90.00
#
_symmetry.space_group_name_H-M   'P 1'
#
loop_
_entity.id
_entity.type
_entity.pdbx_description
1 polymer ?
#
loop_
_entity_poly.entity_id
_entity_poly.type
_entity_poly.pdbx_seq_one_letter_code
_entity_poly.pdbx_strand_id
1 'polypeptide(L)'
;MRWWLSDGAMTHEREVMAQVFPSFVEVPGDDTNPPAWFGSIDTGRGVFQLMLVHRNDHGLPSVVPLRITRRGKPRGRGWANAPHLYTSGNLCVADTADWAPDRMTIADVVAWAAHWHACYVEWLATDRWPADGVPDVAA
;
A
#
# COMPACT_ATOMS: atom_id res chain seq x y z
N MET A 1 6.62 8.57 20.10
CA MET A 1 8.07 8.28 20.11
C MET A 1 8.43 7.75 18.73
N ARG A 2 9.46 8.26 18.05
CA ARG A 2 9.85 7.81 16.70
C ARG A 2 10.65 6.51 16.85
N TRP A 3 10.03 5.39 16.53
CA TRP A 3 10.58 4.07 16.83
C TRP A 3 11.85 3.76 16.02
N TRP A 4 11.94 4.24 14.77
CA TRP A 4 13.06 4.00 13.86
C TRP A 4 14.39 4.66 14.27
N LEU A 5 14.36 5.58 15.24
CA LEU A 5 15.56 6.20 15.79
C LEU A 5 16.26 5.30 16.83
N SER A 6 15.60 4.22 17.26
CA SER A 6 16.20 3.26 18.19
C SER A 6 17.23 2.42 17.45
N ASP A 7 18.36 2.15 18.10
CA ASP A 7 19.43 1.36 17.49
C ASP A 7 18.93 -0.01 17.04
N GLY A 8 19.28 -0.39 15.82
CA GLY A 8 18.84 -1.64 15.19
C GLY A 8 17.37 -1.74 14.78
N ALA A 9 16.51 -0.75 15.03
CA ALA A 9 15.05 -0.85 14.80
C ALA A 9 14.66 -1.17 13.34
N MET A 10 15.43 -0.66 12.37
CA MET A 10 15.18 -0.88 10.93
C MET A 10 15.89 -2.13 10.37
N THR A 11 16.65 -2.87 11.18
CA THR A 11 17.47 -3.99 10.68
C THR A 11 16.59 -5.08 10.06
N HIS A 12 15.56 -5.51 10.79
CA HIS A 12 14.66 -6.56 10.31
C HIS A 12 13.86 -6.12 9.06
N GLU A 13 13.35 -4.88 9.06
CA GLU A 13 12.65 -4.29 7.90
C GLU A 13 13.51 -4.35 6.63
N ARG A 14 14.78 -3.95 6.73
CA ARG A 14 15.74 -3.95 5.61
C ARG A 14 16.06 -5.36 5.13
N GLU A 15 16.27 -6.30 6.04
CA GLU A 15 16.54 -7.70 5.71
C GLU A 15 15.38 -8.32 4.93
N VAL A 16 14.14 -8.16 5.44
CA VAL A 16 12.94 -8.70 4.79
C VAL A 16 12.69 -8.02 3.44
N MET A 17 12.80 -6.70 3.36
CA MET A 17 12.61 -5.99 2.09
C MET A 17 13.66 -6.37 1.05
N ALA A 18 14.93 -6.50 1.44
CA ALA A 18 15.99 -6.96 0.53
C ALA A 18 15.73 -8.39 0.01
N GLN A 19 15.10 -9.24 0.82
CA GLN A 19 14.78 -10.61 0.44
C GLN A 19 13.53 -10.70 -0.47
N VAL A 20 12.45 -9.99 -0.12
CA VAL A 20 11.12 -10.18 -0.75
C VAL A 20 10.87 -9.17 -1.86
N PHE A 21 11.32 -7.93 -1.70
CA PHE A 21 11.10 -6.84 -2.65
C PHE A 21 12.42 -6.10 -2.98
N PRO A 22 13.43 -6.78 -3.53
CA PRO A 22 14.78 -6.22 -3.73
C PRO A 22 14.84 -5.01 -4.66
N SER A 23 13.81 -4.77 -5.47
CA SER A 23 13.71 -3.60 -6.35
C SER A 23 13.20 -2.35 -5.64
N PHE A 24 12.67 -2.48 -4.42
CA PHE A 24 12.27 -1.33 -3.62
C PHE A 24 13.50 -0.71 -2.96
N VAL A 25 13.55 0.61 -2.97
CA VAL A 25 14.67 1.40 -2.45
C VAL A 25 14.22 2.09 -1.17
N GLU A 26 14.98 1.91 -0.10
CA GLU A 26 14.77 2.65 1.14
C GLU A 26 15.09 4.13 0.93
N VAL A 27 14.20 4.99 1.39
CA VAL A 27 14.44 6.39 1.69
C VAL A 27 14.65 6.48 3.21
N PRO A 28 15.89 6.66 3.69
CA PRO A 28 16.17 6.67 5.12
C PRO A 28 15.35 7.75 5.83
N GLY A 29 14.83 7.40 6.99
CA GLY A 29 14.20 8.37 7.88
C GLY A 29 15.24 9.22 8.59
N ASP A 30 14.78 10.35 9.12
CA ASP A 30 15.55 11.21 10.01
C ASP A 30 14.73 11.56 11.25
N ASP A 31 15.17 12.56 12.01
CA ASP A 31 14.40 13.01 13.16
C ASP A 31 13.03 13.54 12.74
N THR A 32 12.89 14.24 11.63
CA THR A 32 11.63 14.86 11.21
C THR A 32 10.78 13.95 10.32
N ASN A 33 11.42 13.18 9.44
CA ASN A 33 10.78 12.42 8.38
C ASN A 33 10.84 10.91 8.69
N PRO A 34 9.70 10.20 8.64
CA PRO A 34 9.71 8.75 8.78
C PRO A 34 10.46 8.09 7.61
N PRO A 35 11.10 6.93 7.85
CA PRO A 35 11.64 6.12 6.78
C PRO A 35 10.52 5.68 5.83
N ALA A 36 10.88 5.55 4.56
CA ALA A 36 9.96 5.15 3.52
C ALA A 36 10.63 4.17 2.55
N TRP A 37 9.81 3.50 1.74
CA TRP A 37 10.26 2.64 0.66
C TRP A 37 9.61 3.06 -0.65
N PHE A 38 10.43 3.27 -1.66
CA PHE A 38 10.02 3.63 -3.01
C PHE A 38 10.18 2.43 -3.94
N GLY A 39 9.16 2.12 -4.73
CA GLY A 39 9.27 1.03 -5.70
C GLY A 39 8.11 0.96 -6.66
N SER A 40 8.15 -0.09 -7.48
CA SER A 40 7.12 -0.38 -8.48
C SER A 40 6.51 -1.75 -8.21
N ILE A 41 5.19 -1.84 -8.39
CA ILE A 41 4.45 -3.10 -8.42
C ILE A 41 4.03 -3.35 -9.87
N ASP A 42 4.46 -4.48 -10.43
CA ASP A 42 3.97 -4.96 -11.72
C ASP A 42 2.92 -6.07 -11.50
N THR A 43 1.72 -5.83 -12.00
CA THR A 43 0.61 -6.80 -11.93
C THR A 43 0.50 -7.67 -13.19
N GLY A 44 1.40 -7.50 -14.15
CA GLY A 44 1.31 -8.05 -15.51
C GLY A 44 0.29 -7.33 -16.41
N ARG A 45 -0.62 -6.53 -15.82
CA ARG A 45 -1.61 -5.69 -16.52
C ARG A 45 -1.36 -4.19 -16.33
N GLY A 46 -0.33 -3.84 -15.56
CA GLY A 46 0.02 -2.46 -15.25
C GLY A 46 1.14 -2.38 -14.22
N VAL A 47 1.96 -1.34 -14.36
CA VAL A 47 3.08 -1.03 -13.46
C VAL A 47 2.74 0.21 -12.64
N PHE A 48 2.84 0.11 -11.32
CA PHE A 48 2.40 1.13 -10.38
C PHE A 48 3.54 1.55 -9.45
N GLN A 49 3.93 2.83 -9.54
CA GLN A 49 4.94 3.41 -8.66
C GLN A 49 4.32 3.91 -7.36
N LEU A 50 4.90 3.48 -6.23
CA LEU A 50 4.39 3.74 -4.89
C LEU A 50 5.52 4.17 -3.96
N MET A 51 5.15 4.92 -2.93
CA MET A 51 5.96 5.14 -1.74
C MET A 51 5.18 4.60 -0.54
N LEU A 52 5.83 3.78 0.28
CA LEU A 52 5.29 3.30 1.54
C LEU A 52 5.99 4.05 2.66
N VAL A 53 5.23 4.71 3.53
CA VAL A 53 5.78 5.62 4.54
C VAL A 53 5.41 5.09 5.92
N HIS A 54 6.42 4.79 6.73
CA HIS A 54 6.19 4.39 8.12
C HIS A 54 5.53 5.50 8.93
N ARG A 55 4.88 5.13 10.02
CA ARG A 55 4.25 6.08 10.93
C ARG A 55 5.04 6.26 12.23
N ASN A 56 4.95 7.46 12.80
CA ASN A 56 5.58 7.82 14.08
C ASN A 56 5.11 6.91 15.22
N ASP A 57 3.86 6.49 15.19
CA ASP A 57 3.21 5.65 16.19
C ASP A 57 3.44 4.14 15.97
N HIS A 58 4.29 3.78 14.99
CA HIS A 58 4.47 2.39 14.52
C HIS A 58 3.16 1.76 14.00
N GLY A 59 2.14 2.56 13.70
CA GLY A 59 0.90 2.09 13.07
C GLY A 59 1.07 1.77 11.58
N LEU A 60 -0.03 1.30 10.97
CA LEU A 60 -0.09 0.87 9.58
C LEU A 60 0.56 1.89 8.62
N PRO A 61 1.65 1.53 7.91
CA PRO A 61 2.30 2.40 6.94
C PRO A 61 1.34 2.95 5.89
N SER A 62 1.56 4.20 5.49
CA SER A 62 0.77 4.83 4.43
C SER A 62 1.27 4.40 3.06
N VAL A 63 0.35 4.00 2.16
CA VAL A 63 0.69 3.64 0.78
C VAL A 63 0.29 4.79 -0.15
N VAL A 64 1.30 5.45 -0.71
CA VAL A 64 1.17 6.71 -1.47
C VAL A 64 1.47 6.45 -2.96
N PRO A 65 0.49 6.56 -3.86
CA PRO A 65 0.73 6.51 -5.30
C PRO A 65 1.52 7.74 -5.79
N LEU A 66 2.58 7.52 -6.59
CA LEU A 66 3.50 8.59 -6.99
C LEU A 66 3.22 9.22 -8.35
N ARG A 67 2.33 8.62 -9.15
CA ARG A 67 1.85 9.22 -10.40
C ARG A 67 0.40 9.65 -10.24
N ILE A 68 0.15 10.91 -10.61
CA ILE A 68 -1.16 11.56 -10.66
C ILE A 68 -1.95 10.97 -11.82
N THR A 69 -2.54 9.82 -11.58
CA THR A 69 -3.81 9.48 -12.20
C THR A 69 -4.70 9.14 -11.03
N ARG A 70 -5.76 9.93 -10.83
CA ARG A 70 -6.86 9.58 -9.92
C ARG A 70 -7.13 8.10 -10.12
N ARG A 71 -6.88 7.27 -9.12
CA ARG A 71 -7.12 5.83 -9.23
C ARG A 71 -8.63 5.69 -9.39
N GLY A 72 -9.08 5.48 -10.62
CA GLY A 72 -10.47 5.61 -11.00
C GLY A 72 -10.65 5.51 -12.51
N LYS A 73 -11.89 5.69 -12.97
CA LYS A 73 -12.24 5.72 -14.39
C LYS A 73 -13.47 6.59 -14.64
N PRO A 74 -13.68 7.09 -15.87
CA PRO A 74 -14.93 7.73 -16.25
C PRO A 74 -16.12 6.79 -16.02
N ARG A 75 -17.21 7.31 -15.46
CA ARG A 75 -18.48 6.59 -15.27
C ARG A 75 -19.64 7.50 -15.64
N GLY A 76 -20.19 7.29 -16.84
CA GLY A 76 -21.19 8.18 -17.42
C GLY A 76 -20.62 9.59 -17.61
N ARG A 77 -21.29 10.61 -17.04
CA ARG A 77 -20.83 12.01 -17.06
C ARG A 77 -19.83 12.35 -15.95
N GLY A 78 -19.53 11.40 -15.06
CA GLY A 78 -18.72 11.62 -13.87
C GLY A 78 -17.41 10.82 -13.85
N TRP A 79 -16.70 10.96 -12.75
CA TRP A 79 -15.51 10.17 -12.43
C TRP A 79 -15.83 9.25 -11.26
N ALA A 80 -15.58 7.95 -11.43
CA ALA A 80 -15.65 6.98 -10.34
C ALA A 80 -14.23 6.75 -9.80
N ASN A 81 -14.03 7.02 -8.52
CA ASN A 81 -12.83 6.59 -7.82
C ASN A 81 -12.83 5.08 -7.66
N ALA A 82 -11.65 4.47 -7.65
CA ALA A 82 -11.51 3.07 -7.27
C ALA A 82 -11.97 2.89 -5.81
N PRO A 83 -12.56 1.74 -5.47
CA PRO A 83 -12.78 1.34 -4.10
C PRO A 83 -11.49 1.41 -3.27
N HIS A 84 -11.63 1.54 -1.94
CA HIS A 84 -10.52 1.51 -0.99
C HIS A 84 -9.44 2.58 -1.24
N LEU A 85 -9.90 3.80 -1.51
CA LEU A 85 -9.07 5.00 -1.51
C LEU A 85 -9.47 5.90 -0.34
N TYR A 86 -8.47 6.37 0.40
CA TYR A 86 -8.68 7.49 1.30
C TYR A 86 -8.99 8.77 0.50
N THR A 87 -9.60 9.76 1.15
CA THR A 87 -9.87 11.07 0.54
C THR A 87 -8.61 11.80 0.10
N SER A 88 -7.45 11.46 0.69
CA SER A 88 -6.12 11.94 0.28
C SER A 88 -5.63 11.34 -1.04
N GLY A 89 -6.25 10.25 -1.52
CA GLY A 89 -5.78 9.46 -2.66
C GLY A 89 -4.80 8.33 -2.28
N ASN A 90 -4.44 8.19 -1.01
CA ASN A 90 -3.68 7.05 -0.51
C ASN A 90 -4.52 5.77 -0.56
N LEU A 91 -3.85 4.62 -0.66
CA LEU A 91 -4.53 3.34 -0.71
C LEU A 91 -4.92 2.89 0.71
N CYS A 92 -6.16 2.43 0.86
CA CYS A 92 -6.62 1.69 2.02
C CYS A 92 -6.39 0.20 1.73
N VAL A 93 -5.26 -0.35 2.19
CA VAL A 93 -4.83 -1.70 1.81
C VAL A 93 -5.24 -2.78 2.83
N ALA A 94 -5.56 -2.38 4.06
CA ALA A 94 -6.01 -3.23 5.16
C ALA A 94 -6.71 -2.37 6.24
N ASP A 95 -7.42 -3.00 7.17
CA ASP A 95 -7.85 -2.30 8.38
C ASP A 95 -6.65 -2.04 9.30
N THR A 96 -6.67 -0.92 10.02
CA THR A 96 -5.68 -0.64 11.06
C THR A 96 -5.60 -1.71 12.15
N ALA A 97 -6.68 -2.46 12.41
CA ALA A 97 -6.72 -3.55 13.37
C ALA A 97 -6.01 -4.82 12.88
N ASP A 98 -5.82 -4.98 11.57
CA ASP A 98 -5.07 -6.12 11.01
C ASP A 98 -3.55 -5.93 11.15
N TRP A 99 -3.11 -4.68 11.32
CA TRP A 99 -1.71 -4.33 11.47
C TRP A 99 -1.17 -4.69 12.86
N ALA A 100 -0.06 -5.42 12.87
CA ALA A 100 0.60 -5.87 14.09
C ALA A 100 2.11 -5.60 13.98
N PRO A 101 2.60 -4.46 14.50
CA PRO A 101 3.96 -3.98 14.27
C PRO A 101 5.06 -4.82 14.95
N ASP A 102 4.68 -5.79 15.78
CA ASP A 102 5.57 -6.76 16.42
C ASP A 102 5.86 -7.99 15.55
N ARG A 103 5.00 -8.27 14.55
CA ARG A 103 5.09 -9.46 13.69
C ARG A 103 5.08 -9.16 12.19
N MET A 104 4.68 -7.95 11.81
CA MET A 104 4.58 -7.51 10.42
C MET A 104 5.62 -6.43 10.13
N THR A 105 5.98 -6.36 8.86
CA THR A 105 6.96 -5.42 8.30
C THR A 105 6.32 -4.60 7.19
N ILE A 106 7.04 -3.62 6.67
CA ILE A 106 6.58 -2.87 5.50
C ILE A 106 6.43 -3.77 4.25
N ALA A 107 7.10 -4.92 4.20
CA ALA A 107 6.95 -5.90 3.13
C ALA A 107 5.51 -6.47 3.07
N ASP A 108 4.88 -6.71 4.22
CA ASP A 108 3.47 -7.12 4.28
C ASP A 108 2.56 -6.06 3.66
N VAL A 109 2.86 -4.78 3.91
CA VAL A 109 2.13 -3.66 3.32
C VAL A 109 2.38 -3.56 1.81
N VAL A 110 3.60 -3.85 1.32
CA VAL A 110 3.87 -3.97 -0.12
C VAL A 110 3.03 -5.09 -0.73
N ALA A 111 2.92 -6.24 -0.06
CA ALA A 111 2.09 -7.35 -0.54
C ALA A 111 0.60 -6.96 -0.58
N TRP A 112 0.08 -6.28 0.44
CA TRP A 112 -1.30 -5.75 0.41
C TRP A 112 -1.51 -4.70 -0.67
N ALA A 113 -0.53 -3.82 -0.90
CA ALA A 113 -0.57 -2.85 -2.00
C ALA A 113 -0.56 -3.55 -3.37
N ALA A 114 0.14 -4.69 -3.50
CA ALA A 114 0.14 -5.49 -4.72
C ALA A 114 -1.24 -6.11 -4.96
N HIS A 115 -1.84 -6.68 -3.92
CA HIS A 115 -3.19 -7.22 -3.98
C HIS A 115 -4.23 -6.15 -4.35
N TRP A 116 -4.14 -4.96 -3.74
CA TRP A 116 -5.00 -3.82 -4.07
C TRP A 116 -4.89 -3.45 -5.56
N HIS A 117 -3.68 -3.38 -6.12
CA HIS A 117 -3.50 -3.06 -7.54
C HIS A 117 -3.99 -4.17 -8.48
N ALA A 118 -3.86 -5.44 -8.09
CA ALA A 118 -4.45 -6.55 -8.82
C ALA A 118 -6.00 -6.42 -8.87
N CYS A 119 -6.61 -6.04 -7.75
CA CYS A 119 -8.06 -5.76 -7.70
C CYS A 119 -8.43 -4.55 -8.56
N TYR A 120 -7.61 -3.50 -8.53
CA TYR A 120 -7.81 -2.30 -9.31
C TYR A 120 -7.80 -2.57 -10.82
N VAL A 121 -6.85 -3.35 -11.33
CA VAL A 121 -6.81 -3.68 -12.78
C VAL A 121 -8.01 -4.53 -13.20
N GLU A 122 -8.48 -5.43 -12.34
CA GLU A 122 -9.69 -6.22 -12.60
C GLU A 122 -10.95 -5.34 -12.58
N TRP A 123 -11.05 -4.41 -11.62
CA TRP A 123 -12.15 -3.45 -11.55
C TRP A 123 -12.18 -2.49 -12.74
N LEU A 124 -11.02 -2.05 -13.22
CA LEU A 124 -10.93 -1.27 -14.46
C LEU A 124 -11.56 -2.03 -15.63
N ALA A 125 -11.29 -3.34 -15.74
CA ALA A 125 -11.78 -4.19 -16.82
C ALA A 125 -13.26 -4.58 -16.68
N THR A 126 -13.74 -4.85 -15.46
CA THR A 126 -15.04 -5.52 -15.24
C THR A 126 -16.10 -4.66 -14.55
N ASP A 127 -15.72 -3.49 -14.04
CA ASP A 127 -16.54 -2.65 -13.14
C ASP A 127 -16.94 -3.32 -11.81
N ARG A 128 -16.35 -4.47 -11.49
CA ARG A 128 -16.57 -5.21 -10.24
C ARG A 128 -15.27 -5.29 -9.44
N TRP A 129 -15.33 -4.93 -8.17
CA TRP A 129 -14.19 -5.03 -7.27
C TRP A 129 -14.14 -6.45 -6.67
N PRO A 130 -13.04 -7.20 -6.87
CA PRO A 130 -13.05 -8.62 -6.53
C PRO A 130 -12.82 -8.93 -5.04
N ALA A 131 -12.31 -7.97 -4.24
CA ALA A 131 -11.89 -8.23 -2.86
C ALA A 131 -12.95 -7.95 -1.78
N ASP A 132 -14.09 -7.34 -2.11
CA ASP A 132 -15.14 -7.03 -1.13
C ASP A 132 -16.03 -8.25 -0.80
N GLY A 133 -15.62 -9.44 -1.27
CA GLY A 133 -16.46 -10.62 -1.31
C GLY A 133 -17.58 -10.48 -2.35
N VAL A 134 -18.15 -11.62 -2.76
CA VAL A 134 -19.49 -11.61 -3.32
C VAL A 134 -20.42 -11.34 -2.13
N PRO A 135 -21.40 -10.41 -2.20
CA PRO A 135 -22.44 -10.38 -1.18
C PRO A 135 -23.01 -11.80 -1.08
N ASP A 136 -22.97 -12.37 0.11
CA ASP A 136 -23.40 -13.74 0.34
C ASP A 136 -24.84 -13.86 -0.15
N VAL A 137 -25.05 -14.59 -1.25
CA VAL A 137 -26.42 -14.92 -1.70
C VAL A 137 -26.83 -16.17 -0.91
N ALA A 138 -27.04 -15.99 0.39
CA ALA A 138 -27.73 -16.90 1.31
C ALA A 138 -27.99 -16.12 2.62
N ALA A 139 -29.21 -16.03 3.18
CA ALA A 139 -30.42 -16.83 3.02
C ALA A 139 -31.68 -15.97 3.19
#